data_AF-A0A4Q7UD02-F1
#
_entry.id   AF-A0A4Q7UD02-F1
#
_cell.length_a   1.000
_cell.length_b   1.000
_cell.length_c   1.000
_cell.angle_alpha   90.00
_cell.angle_beta   90.00
_cell.angle_gamma   90.00
#
_symmetry.space_group_name_H-M   'P 1'
#
loop_
_entity.id
_entity.type
_entity.pdbx_description
1 polymer ?
#
loop_
_entity_poly.entity_id
_entity_poly.type
_entity_poly.pdbx_seq_one_letter_code
_entity_poly.pdbx_strand_id
1 'polypeptide(L)'
;MRTDLHGPLSAYAARLHATVGDRHHVASPLGAWLLLAVSATAAADTDPTAAQGAAADLARALGTDLASAAEAARTLLDAPHPLVGSATALWHRPGQGDGGSTAWRAALPTATEVGVLPDQAGLDAWAREHTLGLIETFPLRVGPDVVLALASALATRVSWATPFDVADARALGADSPWAGRLRRALRSPSQGHRCAIVSTARAGDVIVHAAPAQTADGAGLVVLSVAAAPQVPPAEVLAVAYDLSAGAADGAQPAGSRSLFDLPLGGAPLWTVREEQVRTRARDGREERHHAVLPCWSARNEHDLTAAPLGFPAASATLARTMALPVQRFEARQTAVARFDRYGFEAAAVTGMFGLTSLPPEGVARTAELRFGHPYAVVAVATDTRTDGATGPWHGVPVFSAWVAEPEEVPEE
;
A
#
# COMPACT_ATOMS: atom_id res chain seq x y z
N MET A 1 -2.37 -12.75 16.33
CA MET A 1 -3.69 -12.08 16.38
C MET A 1 -3.73 -11.14 15.19
N ARG A 2 -4.76 -11.20 14.34
CA ARG A 2 -4.88 -10.32 13.17
C ARG A 2 -5.42 -8.98 13.64
N THR A 3 -4.75 -7.89 13.27
CA THR A 3 -5.16 -6.54 13.67
C THR A 3 -6.25 -6.05 12.71
N ASP A 4 -7.46 -5.77 13.21
CA ASP A 4 -8.56 -5.29 12.36
C ASP A 4 -8.42 -3.81 12.03
N LEU A 5 -7.56 -3.53 11.04
CA LEU A 5 -7.23 -2.17 10.58
C LEU A 5 -7.76 -1.84 9.19
N HIS A 6 -8.33 -2.80 8.45
CA HIS A 6 -8.67 -2.59 7.03
C HIS A 6 -9.68 -1.46 6.84
N GLY A 7 -10.77 -1.45 7.61
CA GLY A 7 -11.77 -0.37 7.59
C GLY A 7 -11.21 1.01 7.97
N PRO A 8 -10.58 1.17 9.16
CA PRO A 8 -9.94 2.42 9.57
C PRO A 8 -8.90 2.94 8.57
N LEU A 9 -8.02 2.07 8.04
CA LEU A 9 -6.99 2.44 7.06
C LEU A 9 -7.58 2.80 5.70
N SER A 10 -8.61 2.09 5.22
CA SER A 10 -9.32 2.43 3.97
C SER A 10 -9.93 3.83 4.06
N ALA A 11 -10.61 4.14 5.16
CA ALA A 11 -11.18 5.47 5.40
C ALA A 11 -10.09 6.56 5.52
N TYR A 12 -8.95 6.26 6.14
CA TYR A 12 -7.82 7.18 6.23
C TYR A 12 -7.14 7.43 4.87
N ALA A 13 -6.91 6.36 4.09
CA ALA A 13 -6.36 6.42 2.76
C ALA A 13 -7.21 7.27 1.82
N ALA A 14 -8.54 7.12 1.87
CA ALA A 14 -9.46 7.94 1.09
C ALA A 14 -9.29 9.46 1.38
N ARG A 15 -9.12 9.84 2.65
CA ARG A 15 -8.85 11.25 3.04
C ARG A 15 -7.47 11.72 2.57
N LEU A 16 -6.45 10.87 2.71
CA LEU A 16 -5.09 11.20 2.31
C LEU A 16 -5.00 11.41 0.79
N HIS A 17 -5.48 10.46 -0.01
CA HIS A 17 -5.48 10.59 -1.47
C HIS A 17 -6.34 11.76 -1.98
N ALA A 18 -7.50 12.02 -1.36
CA ALA A 18 -8.30 13.20 -1.69
C ALA A 18 -7.57 14.53 -1.40
N THR A 19 -6.63 14.54 -0.46
CA THR A 19 -5.78 15.71 -0.14
C THR A 19 -4.61 15.84 -1.12
N VAL A 20 -4.05 14.72 -1.60
CA VAL A 20 -2.94 14.68 -2.58
C VAL A 20 -3.40 15.03 -4.01
N GLY A 21 -4.61 14.59 -4.39
CA GLY A 21 -5.20 14.86 -5.70
C GLY A 21 -5.01 13.73 -6.73
N ASP A 22 -5.06 14.08 -8.01
CA ASP A 22 -5.18 13.17 -9.16
C ASP A 22 -3.92 13.03 -10.03
N ARG A 23 -2.83 13.74 -9.67
CA ARG A 23 -1.52 13.60 -10.31
C ARG A 23 -0.86 12.27 -9.96
N HIS A 24 0.15 11.84 -10.72
CA HIS A 24 0.89 10.62 -10.39
C HIS A 24 1.51 10.70 -8.99
N HIS A 25 1.17 9.75 -8.12
CA HIS A 25 1.73 9.72 -6.78
C HIS A 25 1.72 8.33 -6.12
N VAL A 26 2.64 8.11 -5.19
CA VAL A 26 2.60 7.06 -4.17
C VAL A 26 2.48 7.68 -2.78
N ALA A 27 1.81 7.01 -1.86
CA ALA A 27 1.73 7.36 -0.44
C ALA A 27 1.77 6.10 0.45
N SER A 28 1.96 6.29 1.75
CA SER A 28 1.70 5.29 2.78
C SER A 28 0.68 5.81 3.79
N PRO A 29 -0.61 5.54 3.57
CA PRO A 29 -1.65 5.82 4.56
C PRO A 29 -1.38 5.14 5.90
N LEU A 30 -0.77 3.94 5.90
CA LEU A 30 -0.36 3.25 7.13
C LEU A 30 0.68 4.04 7.93
N GLY A 31 1.73 4.58 7.29
CA GLY A 31 2.80 5.28 8.03
C GLY A 31 2.28 6.55 8.72
N ALA A 32 1.48 7.33 7.99
CA ALA A 32 0.84 8.51 8.54
C ALA A 32 -0.19 8.14 9.64
N TRP A 33 -0.96 7.06 9.46
CA TRP A 33 -1.86 6.54 10.50
C TRP A 33 -1.12 6.06 11.76
N LEU A 34 0.01 5.36 11.59
CA LEU A 34 0.84 4.88 12.70
C LEU A 34 1.40 6.04 13.54
N LEU A 35 1.79 7.17 12.93
CA LEU A 35 2.19 8.37 13.69
C LEU A 35 1.06 8.93 14.56
N LEU A 36 -0.16 9.00 14.02
CA LEU A 36 -1.34 9.43 14.78
C LEU A 36 -1.66 8.46 15.91
N ALA A 37 -1.49 7.15 15.67
CA ALA A 37 -1.77 6.09 16.63
C ALA A 37 -0.71 6.02 17.76
N VAL A 38 0.57 6.24 17.45
CA VAL A 38 1.62 6.46 18.46
C VAL A 38 1.30 7.72 19.27
N SER A 39 0.84 8.80 18.63
CA SER A 39 0.39 10.02 19.32
C SER A 39 -0.84 9.81 20.21
N ALA A 40 -1.66 8.78 19.94
CA ALA A 40 -2.83 8.45 20.75
C ALA A 40 -2.48 7.96 22.16
N THR A 41 -1.29 7.36 22.35
CA THR A 41 -0.77 6.98 23.68
C THR A 41 -0.74 8.16 24.66
N ALA A 42 -0.45 9.36 24.15
CA ALA A 42 -0.33 10.59 24.93
C ALA A 42 -1.68 11.13 25.44
N ALA A 43 -2.79 10.73 24.81
CA ALA A 43 -4.14 11.12 25.22
C ALA A 43 -4.65 10.32 26.43
N ALA A 44 -4.10 9.13 26.70
CA ALA A 44 -4.49 8.28 27.82
C ALA A 44 -4.00 8.81 29.18
N ASP A 45 -2.98 9.68 29.20
CA ASP A 45 -2.34 10.23 30.40
C ASP A 45 -2.79 11.69 30.70
N THR A 46 -3.79 12.20 29.99
CA THR A 46 -4.31 13.58 30.15
C THR A 46 -5.68 13.65 30.84
N ASP A 47 -5.92 14.72 31.61
CA ASP A 47 -7.25 15.03 32.16
C ASP A 47 -8.29 15.03 31.03
N PRO A 48 -9.35 14.19 31.12
CA PRO A 48 -10.37 14.10 30.09
C PRO A 48 -10.94 15.46 29.68
N THR A 49 -11.18 16.34 30.65
CA THR A 49 -11.84 17.64 30.45
C THR A 49 -10.99 18.65 29.68
N ALA A 50 -9.66 18.49 29.69
CA ALA A 50 -8.73 19.37 28.97
C ALA A 50 -8.36 18.84 27.57
N ALA A 51 -8.51 17.53 27.32
CA ALA A 51 -8.07 16.89 26.08
C ALA A 51 -9.18 16.67 25.03
N GLN A 52 -10.46 16.75 25.42
CA GLN A 52 -11.60 16.25 24.64
C GLN A 52 -11.69 16.71 23.17
N GLY A 53 -11.35 17.97 22.84
CA GLY A 53 -11.37 18.44 21.45
C GLY A 53 -10.35 17.71 20.56
N ALA A 54 -9.06 17.83 20.91
CA ALA A 54 -7.98 17.21 20.16
C ALA A 54 -8.03 15.67 20.22
N ALA A 55 -8.44 15.07 21.34
CA ALA A 55 -8.60 13.63 21.45
C ALA A 55 -9.72 13.11 20.51
N ALA A 56 -10.86 13.79 20.45
CA ALA A 56 -11.96 13.43 19.54
C ALA A 56 -11.59 13.64 18.06
N ASP A 57 -10.84 14.70 17.75
CA ASP A 57 -10.35 14.96 16.40
C ASP A 57 -9.33 13.90 15.94
N LEU A 58 -8.42 13.49 16.85
CA LEU A 58 -7.46 12.42 16.60
C LEU A 58 -8.16 11.06 16.38
N ALA A 59 -9.14 10.71 17.22
CA ALA A 59 -9.92 9.47 17.07
C ALA A 59 -10.70 9.45 15.75
N ARG A 60 -11.31 10.58 15.37
CA ARG A 60 -12.01 10.73 14.08
C ARG A 60 -11.06 10.61 12.89
N ALA A 61 -9.86 11.15 13.00
CA ALA A 61 -8.83 11.01 11.98
C ALA A 61 -8.32 9.56 11.87
N LEU A 62 -8.16 8.85 13.01
CA LEU A 62 -7.78 7.44 13.05
C LEU A 62 -8.89 6.50 12.56
N GLY A 63 -10.17 6.90 12.67
CA GLY A 63 -11.31 6.06 12.31
C GLY A 63 -11.63 4.96 13.33
N THR A 64 -11.02 5.03 14.51
CA THR A 64 -11.22 4.10 15.64
C THR A 64 -10.92 4.84 16.96
N ASP A 65 -11.19 4.22 18.11
CA ASP A 65 -10.87 4.81 19.40
C ASP A 65 -9.35 4.84 19.67
N LEU A 66 -8.92 5.74 20.56
CA LEU A 66 -7.49 5.99 20.81
C LEU A 66 -6.75 4.81 21.44
N ALA A 67 -7.45 3.97 22.24
CA ALA A 67 -6.83 2.81 22.88
C ALA A 67 -6.62 1.69 21.86
N SER A 68 -7.63 1.40 21.04
CA SER A 68 -7.53 0.46 19.91
C SER A 68 -6.47 0.89 18.90
N ALA A 69 -6.36 2.19 18.61
CA ALA A 69 -5.32 2.72 17.73
C ALA A 69 -3.91 2.51 18.30
N ALA A 70 -3.69 2.90 19.57
CA ALA A 70 -2.40 2.74 20.24
C ALA A 70 -1.98 1.26 20.33
N GLU A 71 -2.90 0.37 20.68
CA GLU A 71 -2.64 -1.08 20.77
C GLU A 71 -2.33 -1.69 19.40
N ALA A 72 -3.00 -1.25 18.34
CA ALA A 72 -2.72 -1.67 16.97
C ALA A 72 -1.34 -1.21 16.49
N ALA A 73 -0.96 0.04 16.78
CA ALA A 73 0.37 0.55 16.47
C ALA A 73 1.46 -0.21 17.23
N ARG A 74 1.27 -0.45 18.53
CA ARG A 74 2.16 -1.26 19.37
C ARG A 74 2.31 -2.67 18.82
N THR A 75 1.20 -3.33 18.49
CA THR A 75 1.15 -4.69 17.92
C THR A 75 1.90 -4.82 16.59
N LEU A 76 1.84 -3.80 15.73
CA LEU A 76 2.56 -3.80 14.44
C LEU A 76 4.05 -3.46 14.60
N LEU A 77 4.37 -2.45 15.41
CA LEU A 77 5.73 -1.92 15.55
C LEU A 77 6.62 -2.82 16.45
N ASP A 78 6.06 -3.47 17.48
CA ASP A 78 6.79 -4.43 18.32
C ASP A 78 6.98 -5.80 17.64
N ALA A 79 6.28 -6.04 16.52
CA ALA A 79 6.43 -7.24 15.69
C ALA A 79 6.67 -6.83 14.22
N PRO A 80 7.81 -6.20 13.89
CA PRO A 80 8.05 -5.58 12.60
C PRO A 80 8.04 -6.62 11.46
N HIS A 81 7.48 -6.23 10.31
CA HIS A 81 7.40 -7.09 9.14
C HIS A 81 8.74 -7.14 8.39
N PRO A 82 9.29 -8.32 8.07
CA PRO A 82 10.66 -8.43 7.53
C PRO A 82 10.85 -7.78 6.15
N LEU A 83 9.75 -7.56 5.41
CA LEU A 83 9.75 -6.91 4.09
C LEU A 83 9.19 -5.49 4.10
N VAL A 84 8.67 -5.01 5.23
CA VAL A 84 8.19 -3.63 5.37
C VAL A 84 8.91 -3.05 6.57
N GLY A 85 10.09 -2.49 6.31
CA GLY A 85 10.86 -1.77 7.30
C GLY A 85 10.00 -0.64 7.84
N SER A 86 9.65 -0.73 9.12
CA SER A 86 8.78 0.22 9.82
C SER A 86 9.53 0.78 11.01
N ALA A 87 9.79 2.08 11.00
CA ALA A 87 10.39 2.79 12.12
C ALA A 87 9.52 3.97 12.51
N THR A 88 9.46 4.26 13.80
CA THR A 88 8.84 5.46 14.35
C THR A 88 9.80 6.13 15.30
N ALA A 89 9.84 7.47 15.30
CA ALA A 89 10.70 8.21 16.21
C ALA A 89 9.97 9.44 16.77
N LEU A 90 10.35 9.79 18.00
CA LEU A 90 9.87 10.92 18.79
C LEU A 90 11.09 11.61 19.40
N TRP A 91 11.50 12.73 18.81
CA TRP A 91 12.62 13.51 19.32
C TRP A 91 12.20 14.88 19.80
N HIS A 92 12.77 15.34 20.92
CA HIS A 92 12.48 16.64 21.51
C HIS A 92 13.76 17.42 21.81
N ARG A 93 13.66 18.75 21.84
CA ARG A 93 14.80 19.61 22.21
C ARG A 93 15.00 19.62 23.73
N PRO A 94 16.24 19.41 24.23
CA PRO A 94 16.53 19.49 25.66
C PRO A 94 16.11 20.82 26.28
N GLY A 95 15.51 20.78 27.47
CA GLY A 95 15.14 21.98 28.24
C GLY A 95 13.96 22.79 27.68
N GLN A 96 13.17 22.24 26.75
CA GLN A 96 11.95 22.89 26.23
C GLN A 96 10.64 22.31 26.80
N GLY A 97 10.72 21.24 27.58
CA GLY A 97 9.60 20.54 28.23
C GLY A 97 10.13 19.52 29.23
N ASP A 98 9.25 18.70 29.81
CA ASP A 98 9.61 17.70 30.83
C ASP A 98 9.93 16.30 30.24
N GLY A 99 9.72 16.12 28.93
CA GLY A 99 9.90 14.84 28.24
C GLY A 99 8.74 13.86 28.44
N GLY A 100 7.66 14.29 29.09
CA GLY A 100 6.48 13.49 29.42
C GLY A 100 6.71 12.42 30.48
N SER A 101 5.59 11.91 31.02
CA SER A 101 5.61 10.97 32.14
C SER A 101 6.36 9.67 31.81
N THR A 102 6.95 9.04 32.82
CA THR A 102 7.58 7.72 32.66
C THR A 102 6.56 6.66 32.25
N ALA A 103 5.31 6.78 32.70
CA ALA A 103 4.24 5.85 32.36
C ALA A 103 3.85 5.96 30.88
N TRP A 104 3.69 7.18 30.36
CA TRP A 104 3.44 7.42 28.94
C TRP A 104 4.59 6.93 28.06
N ARG A 105 5.85 7.25 28.41
CA ARG A 105 7.02 6.76 27.66
C ARG A 105 7.13 5.23 27.65
N ALA A 106 6.71 4.55 28.72
CA ALA A 106 6.64 3.09 28.77
C ALA A 106 5.43 2.49 28.02
N ALA A 107 4.47 3.31 27.59
CA ALA A 107 3.31 2.90 26.78
C ALA A 107 3.52 3.11 25.27
N LEU A 108 4.63 3.76 24.86
CA LEU A 108 5.05 3.81 23.46
C LEU A 108 5.50 2.40 22.99
N PRO A 109 5.37 2.08 21.69
CA PRO A 109 5.96 0.87 21.13
C PRO A 109 7.46 0.80 21.42
N THR A 110 7.96 -0.40 21.71
CA THR A 110 9.37 -0.68 22.04
C THR A 110 10.30 -0.32 20.89
N ALA A 111 9.82 -0.44 19.65
CA ALA A 111 10.52 -0.04 18.44
C ALA A 111 10.45 1.47 18.12
N THR A 112 9.78 2.28 18.95
CA THR A 112 9.77 3.74 18.78
C THR A 112 11.04 4.33 19.38
N GLU A 113 11.87 4.96 18.56
CA GLU A 113 13.03 5.70 19.03
C GLU A 113 12.58 6.96 19.79
N VAL A 114 13.03 7.13 21.04
CA VAL A 114 12.72 8.30 21.86
C VAL A 114 14.01 8.96 22.33
N GLY A 115 14.21 10.23 21.99
CA GLY A 115 15.50 10.87 22.27
C GLY A 115 15.56 12.39 22.11
N VAL A 116 16.80 12.87 22.09
CA VAL A 116 17.17 14.27 21.80
C VAL A 116 17.04 14.52 20.31
N LEU A 117 16.47 15.66 19.92
CA LEU A 117 16.37 16.09 18.52
C LEU A 117 17.74 16.10 17.83
N PRO A 118 17.98 15.23 16.81
CA PRO A 118 19.22 15.22 16.06
C PRO A 118 19.41 16.51 15.25
N ASP A 119 20.64 16.74 14.79
CA ASP A 119 20.86 17.71 13.71
C ASP A 119 20.34 17.15 12.36
N GLN A 120 20.42 17.97 11.31
CA GLN A 120 19.95 17.56 9.98
C GLN A 120 20.69 16.32 9.46
N ALA A 121 21.98 16.17 9.73
CA ALA A 121 22.76 15.02 9.25
C ALA A 121 22.34 13.73 9.97
N GLY A 122 22.01 13.82 11.26
CA GLY A 122 21.40 12.72 12.01
C GLY A 122 20.02 12.31 11.46
N LEU A 123 19.15 13.29 11.16
CA LEU A 123 17.84 12.99 10.55
C LEU A 123 17.95 12.40 9.14
N ASP A 124 18.87 12.90 8.32
CA ASP A 124 19.12 12.40 6.97
C ASP A 124 19.72 10.97 7.01
N ALA A 125 20.56 10.67 8.01
CA ALA A 125 21.07 9.31 8.26
C ALA A 125 19.94 8.36 8.71
N TRP A 126 19.10 8.79 9.66
CA TRP A 126 17.93 8.03 10.12
C TRP A 126 16.97 7.70 8.97
N ALA A 127 16.67 8.70 8.12
CA ALA A 127 15.85 8.51 6.92
C ALA A 127 16.47 7.46 5.98
N ARG A 128 17.77 7.53 5.72
CA ARG A 128 18.47 6.59 4.84
C ARG A 128 18.45 5.16 5.39
N GLU A 129 18.74 5.00 6.67
CA GLU A 129 18.78 3.70 7.36
C GLU A 129 17.41 3.01 7.33
N HIS A 130 16.37 3.69 7.83
CA HIS A 130 15.04 3.10 7.96
C HIS A 130 14.23 3.07 6.65
N THR A 131 14.77 3.60 5.55
CA THR A 131 14.14 3.51 4.21
C THR A 131 14.93 2.67 3.20
N LEU A 132 15.87 1.84 3.66
CA LEU A 132 16.71 0.97 2.80
C LEU A 132 17.51 1.76 1.74
N GLY A 133 17.84 3.02 2.05
CA GLY A 133 18.51 3.98 1.16
C GLY A 133 17.59 4.72 0.17
N LEU A 134 16.28 4.45 0.14
CA LEU A 134 15.37 5.05 -0.85
C LEU A 134 15.10 6.55 -0.61
N ILE A 135 15.20 7.00 0.64
CA ILE A 135 15.00 8.40 1.04
C ILE A 135 16.28 8.86 1.75
N GLU A 136 17.17 9.52 1.01
CA GLU A 136 18.49 9.95 1.49
C GLU A 136 18.51 11.20 2.38
N THR A 137 17.38 11.92 2.44
CA THR A 137 17.22 13.23 3.08
C THR A 137 15.86 13.28 3.78
N PHE A 138 15.84 13.78 5.02
CA PHE A 138 14.62 13.91 5.81
C PHE A 138 13.74 15.05 5.25
N PRO A 139 12.40 14.90 5.13
CA PRO A 139 11.52 15.87 4.47
C PRO A 139 11.35 17.21 5.22
N LEU A 140 11.69 17.25 6.51
CA LEU A 140 11.65 18.46 7.33
C LEU A 140 13.06 19.00 7.59
N ARG A 141 13.15 20.31 7.80
CA ARG A 141 14.40 21.01 8.13
C ARG A 141 14.43 21.37 9.62
N VAL A 142 15.48 20.99 10.34
CA VAL A 142 15.63 21.37 11.75
C VAL A 142 16.17 22.79 11.88
N GLY A 143 15.30 23.70 12.32
CA GLY A 143 15.65 25.06 12.74
C GLY A 143 15.77 25.22 14.27
N PRO A 144 16.31 26.36 14.75
CA PRO A 144 16.46 26.67 16.18
C PRO A 144 15.13 26.86 16.93
N ASP A 145 14.00 26.76 16.24
CA ASP A 145 12.61 26.85 16.69
C ASP A 145 11.90 25.48 16.78
N VAL A 146 12.46 24.42 16.18
CA VAL A 146 11.88 23.06 16.22
C VAL A 146 12.05 22.40 17.59
N VAL A 147 11.00 22.39 18.42
CA VAL A 147 11.04 21.80 19.78
C VAL A 147 10.71 20.31 19.83
N LEU A 148 10.04 19.78 18.81
CA LEU A 148 9.55 18.41 18.70
C LEU A 148 9.60 17.96 17.22
N ALA A 149 9.96 16.70 16.99
CA ALA A 149 9.82 16.04 15.70
C ALA A 149 9.26 14.63 15.90
N LEU A 150 8.28 14.26 15.06
CA LEU A 150 7.82 12.89 14.90
C LEU A 150 8.12 12.41 13.49
N ALA A 151 8.59 11.17 13.38
CA ALA A 151 8.92 10.56 12.10
C ALA A 151 8.36 9.15 12.01
N SER A 152 7.89 8.78 10.82
CA SER A 152 7.69 7.39 10.44
C SER A 152 8.40 7.13 9.12
N ALA A 153 9.20 6.07 9.07
CA ALA A 153 9.74 5.53 7.84
C ALA A 153 9.01 4.21 7.55
N LEU A 154 8.50 4.08 6.33
CA LEU A 154 8.05 2.82 5.76
C LEU A 154 8.74 2.62 4.41
N ALA A 155 9.44 1.51 4.27
CA ALA A 155 10.06 1.10 3.01
C ALA A 155 9.95 -0.40 2.81
N THR A 156 9.93 -0.83 1.54
CA THR A 156 9.88 -2.24 1.16
C THR A 156 10.81 -2.49 -0.02
N ARG A 157 11.44 -3.67 -0.03
CA ARG A 157 12.22 -4.18 -1.17
C ARG A 157 11.81 -5.64 -1.38
N VAL A 158 11.01 -5.91 -2.41
CA VAL A 158 10.45 -7.23 -2.71
C VAL A 158 10.58 -7.61 -4.19
N SER A 159 10.98 -8.86 -4.45
CA SER A 159 10.88 -9.45 -5.80
C SER A 159 9.51 -10.10 -6.01
N TRP A 160 9.01 -10.09 -7.25
CA TRP A 160 7.81 -10.86 -7.60
C TRP A 160 8.07 -12.36 -7.40
N ALA A 161 7.10 -13.08 -6.84
CA ALA A 161 7.16 -14.54 -6.74
C ALA A 161 7.14 -15.20 -8.14
N THR A 162 6.65 -14.50 -9.16
CA THR A 162 6.82 -14.84 -10.58
C THR A 162 6.99 -13.55 -11.38
N PRO A 163 8.13 -13.32 -12.05
CA PRO A 163 8.36 -12.11 -12.84
C PRO A 163 7.34 -11.90 -13.96
N PHE A 164 7.23 -10.65 -14.43
CA PHE A 164 6.44 -10.31 -15.61
C PHE A 164 7.13 -10.75 -16.92
N ASP A 165 6.30 -11.15 -17.87
CA ASP A 165 6.68 -11.25 -19.28
C ASP A 165 6.72 -9.85 -19.92
N VAL A 166 7.39 -9.73 -21.06
CA VAL A 166 7.46 -8.49 -21.84
C VAL A 166 6.56 -8.61 -23.07
N ALA A 167 5.77 -7.57 -23.34
CA ALA A 167 4.93 -7.45 -24.53
C ALA A 167 5.16 -6.11 -25.25
N ASP A 168 4.70 -6.00 -26.49
CA ASP A 168 4.62 -4.73 -27.23
C ASP A 168 3.59 -3.81 -26.54
N ALA A 169 3.91 -2.52 -26.40
CA ALA A 169 3.05 -1.53 -25.73
C ALA A 169 1.66 -1.38 -26.37
N ARG A 170 1.49 -1.73 -27.66
CA ARG A 170 0.17 -1.78 -28.33
C ARG A 170 -0.82 -2.73 -27.64
N ALA A 171 -0.34 -3.69 -26.85
CA ALA A 171 -1.18 -4.57 -26.04
C ALA A 171 -1.91 -3.85 -24.89
N LEU A 172 -1.52 -2.61 -24.55
CA LEU A 172 -2.27 -1.71 -23.66
C LEU A 172 -3.61 -1.24 -24.28
N GLY A 173 -3.83 -1.48 -25.57
CA GLY A 173 -5.07 -1.15 -26.30
C GLY A 173 -4.90 0.04 -27.25
N ALA A 174 -5.69 0.07 -28.32
CA ALA A 174 -5.61 1.11 -29.35
C ALA A 174 -5.96 2.52 -28.81
N ASP A 175 -6.90 2.59 -27.87
CA ASP A 175 -7.34 3.84 -27.23
C ASP A 175 -6.47 4.26 -26.04
N SER A 176 -5.39 3.52 -25.75
CA SER A 176 -4.48 3.85 -24.65
C SER A 176 -3.68 5.12 -24.96
N PRO A 177 -3.71 6.16 -24.10
CA PRO A 177 -2.82 7.32 -24.21
C PRO A 177 -1.32 6.96 -24.03
N TRP A 178 -1.00 5.71 -23.66
CA TRP A 178 0.34 5.24 -23.37
C TRP A 178 0.92 4.34 -24.48
N ALA A 179 0.08 3.63 -25.24
CA ALA A 179 0.51 2.72 -26.31
C ALA A 179 1.31 3.41 -27.45
N GLY A 180 1.14 4.73 -27.63
CA GLY A 180 1.93 5.53 -28.58
C GLY A 180 3.18 6.19 -27.97
N ARG A 181 3.36 6.12 -26.65
CA ARG A 181 4.49 6.72 -25.90
C ARG A 181 5.53 5.69 -25.47
N LEU A 182 5.11 4.46 -25.25
CA LEU A 182 5.93 3.32 -24.83
C LEU A 182 6.18 2.39 -26.01
N ARG A 183 7.27 1.62 -25.94
CA ARG A 183 7.60 0.54 -26.89
C ARG A 183 7.22 -0.82 -26.31
N ARG A 184 7.40 -1.01 -25.00
CA ARG A 184 7.09 -2.25 -24.28
C ARG A 184 6.09 -2.01 -23.15
N ALA A 185 5.44 -3.10 -22.75
CA ALA A 185 4.63 -3.19 -21.55
C ALA A 185 4.94 -4.52 -20.82
N LEU A 186 4.59 -4.60 -19.55
CA LEU A 186 4.60 -5.82 -18.78
C LEU A 186 3.34 -6.64 -19.08
N ARG A 187 3.48 -7.95 -19.19
CA ARG A 187 2.39 -8.93 -19.32
C ARG A 187 2.45 -9.89 -18.14
N SER A 188 1.33 -10.12 -17.47
CA SER A 188 1.30 -11.07 -16.35
C SER A 188 1.63 -12.48 -16.83
N PRO A 189 2.48 -13.24 -16.11
CA PRO A 189 2.75 -14.64 -16.41
C PRO A 189 1.46 -15.47 -16.42
N SER A 190 1.50 -16.64 -17.06
CA SER A 190 0.36 -17.55 -17.17
C SER A 190 -0.02 -18.25 -15.86
N GLN A 191 0.80 -18.14 -14.82
CA GLN A 191 0.63 -18.71 -13.48
C GLN A 191 1.19 -17.75 -12.42
N GLY A 192 0.81 -17.94 -11.16
CA GLY A 192 1.32 -17.15 -10.02
C GLY A 192 0.64 -15.79 -9.82
N HIS A 193 0.31 -15.08 -10.90
CA HIS A 193 -0.49 -13.85 -10.83
C HIS A 193 -1.99 -14.16 -10.88
N ARG A 194 -2.79 -13.42 -10.12
CA ARG A 194 -4.25 -13.49 -10.13
C ARG A 194 -4.82 -12.29 -10.88
N CYS A 195 -5.87 -12.50 -11.65
CA CYS A 195 -6.54 -11.46 -12.43
C CYS A 195 -8.05 -11.71 -12.42
N ALA A 196 -8.86 -10.65 -12.45
CA ALA A 196 -10.32 -10.74 -12.44
C ALA A 196 -10.97 -9.53 -13.11
N ILE A 197 -12.20 -9.72 -13.59
CA ILE A 197 -13.15 -8.63 -13.89
C ILE A 197 -14.18 -8.63 -12.76
N VAL A 198 -14.40 -7.49 -12.10
CA VAL A 198 -15.21 -7.39 -10.88
C VAL A 198 -16.27 -6.32 -11.06
N SER A 199 -17.55 -6.67 -10.84
CA SER A 199 -18.64 -5.69 -10.80
C SER A 199 -18.70 -5.00 -9.43
N THR A 200 -18.63 -3.68 -9.43
CA THR A 200 -18.67 -2.86 -8.20
C THR A 200 -19.82 -1.85 -8.25
N ALA A 201 -20.45 -1.59 -7.11
CA ALA A 201 -21.51 -0.57 -7.02
C ALA A 201 -20.98 0.87 -7.19
N ARG A 202 -19.68 1.09 -6.92
CA ARG A 202 -19.03 2.40 -6.87
C ARG A 202 -18.43 2.84 -8.22
N ALA A 203 -17.78 1.92 -8.93
CA ALA A 203 -17.04 2.20 -10.16
C ALA A 203 -17.56 1.44 -11.40
N GLY A 204 -18.63 0.65 -11.26
CA GLY A 204 -19.07 -0.29 -12.30
C GLY A 204 -18.13 -1.50 -12.40
N ASP A 205 -17.97 -2.05 -13.61
CA ASP A 205 -17.02 -3.12 -13.86
C ASP A 205 -15.57 -2.59 -13.87
N VAL A 206 -14.73 -3.18 -13.03
CA VAL A 206 -13.29 -2.88 -12.93
C VAL A 206 -12.46 -4.10 -13.30
N ILE A 207 -11.23 -3.88 -13.77
CA ILE A 207 -10.22 -4.93 -13.91
C ILE A 207 -9.29 -4.93 -12.70
N VAL A 208 -8.93 -6.14 -12.25
CA VAL A 208 -8.05 -6.38 -11.11
C VAL A 208 -6.90 -7.27 -11.55
N HIS A 209 -5.69 -6.91 -11.17
CA HIS A 209 -4.51 -7.76 -11.22
C HIS A 209 -3.89 -7.80 -9.81
N ALA A 210 -3.39 -8.95 -9.37
CA ALA A 210 -2.69 -9.11 -8.11
C ALA A 210 -1.42 -9.95 -8.32
N ALA A 211 -0.26 -9.35 -8.02
CA ALA A 211 1.05 -10.00 -8.03
C ALA A 211 1.52 -10.30 -6.59
N PRO A 212 1.75 -11.57 -6.23
CA PRO A 212 2.46 -11.92 -5.00
C PRO A 212 3.95 -11.60 -5.11
N ALA A 213 4.53 -11.11 -4.02
CA ALA A 213 5.95 -10.87 -3.83
C ALA A 213 6.33 -11.46 -2.47
N GLN A 214 7.11 -12.55 -2.43
CA GLN A 214 7.32 -13.34 -1.21
C GLN A 214 8.81 -13.57 -0.95
N THR A 215 9.21 -13.64 0.33
CA THR A 215 10.50 -14.23 0.72
C THR A 215 10.36 -15.73 0.96
N ALA A 216 11.50 -16.41 1.09
CA ALA A 216 11.56 -17.82 1.49
C ALA A 216 10.91 -18.10 2.87
N ASP A 217 10.78 -17.08 3.73
CA ASP A 217 10.34 -17.21 5.12
C ASP A 217 8.83 -17.03 5.33
N GLY A 218 8.03 -16.99 4.24
CA GLY A 218 6.56 -16.94 4.28
C GLY A 218 5.95 -15.53 4.42
N ALA A 219 6.76 -14.55 4.77
CA ALA A 219 6.39 -13.14 4.70
C ALA A 219 6.42 -12.61 3.24
N GLY A 220 5.64 -11.56 2.97
CA GLY A 220 5.46 -11.07 1.60
C GLY A 220 4.60 -9.81 1.49
N LEU A 221 4.38 -9.40 0.26
CA LEU A 221 3.32 -8.47 -0.15
C LEU A 221 2.46 -9.12 -1.25
N VAL A 222 1.22 -8.68 -1.36
CA VAL A 222 0.44 -8.80 -2.60
C VAL A 222 0.17 -7.39 -3.10
N VAL A 223 0.61 -7.10 -4.32
CA VAL A 223 0.39 -5.80 -4.97
C VAL A 223 -0.78 -5.92 -5.92
N LEU A 224 -1.86 -5.21 -5.62
CA LEU A 224 -3.07 -5.14 -6.44
C LEU A 224 -3.00 -3.92 -7.34
N SER A 225 -3.29 -4.10 -8.62
CA SER A 225 -3.58 -3.02 -9.59
C SER A 225 -5.07 -3.07 -9.93
N VAL A 226 -5.76 -1.93 -9.88
CA VAL A 226 -7.20 -1.81 -10.17
C VAL A 226 -7.46 -0.63 -11.11
N ALA A 227 -8.08 -0.91 -12.26
CA ALA A 227 -8.53 0.11 -13.21
C ALA A 227 -10.04 0.01 -13.44
N ALA A 228 -10.71 1.16 -13.39
CA ALA A 228 -12.11 1.34 -13.78
C ALA A 228 -12.19 2.10 -15.11
N ALA A 229 -13.38 2.31 -15.67
CA ALA A 229 -13.50 3.05 -16.93
C ALA A 229 -12.94 4.49 -16.80
N PRO A 230 -12.36 5.10 -17.87
CA PRO A 230 -11.58 6.36 -17.77
C PRO A 230 -12.31 7.57 -17.16
N GLN A 231 -13.64 7.58 -17.19
CA GLN A 231 -14.48 8.63 -16.61
C GLN A 231 -14.73 8.48 -15.10
N VAL A 232 -14.31 7.38 -14.47
CA VAL A 232 -14.47 7.16 -13.03
C VAL A 232 -13.43 7.99 -12.27
N PRO A 233 -13.82 8.82 -11.27
CA PRO A 233 -12.87 9.66 -10.54
C PRO A 233 -11.78 8.84 -9.83
N PRO A 234 -10.52 9.33 -9.79
CA PRO A 234 -9.40 8.62 -9.15
C PRO A 234 -9.67 8.18 -7.71
N ALA A 235 -10.34 9.02 -6.91
CA ALA A 235 -10.72 8.73 -5.53
C ALA A 235 -11.67 7.52 -5.41
N GLU A 236 -12.58 7.34 -6.37
CA GLU A 236 -13.48 6.18 -6.39
C GLU A 236 -12.74 4.90 -6.79
N VAL A 237 -11.81 4.98 -7.75
CA VAL A 237 -10.96 3.83 -8.13
C VAL A 237 -10.05 3.41 -6.98
N LEU A 238 -9.45 4.37 -6.25
CA LEU A 238 -8.64 4.10 -5.06
C LEU A 238 -9.48 3.49 -3.92
N ALA A 239 -10.70 3.99 -3.68
CA ALA A 239 -11.61 3.39 -2.70
C ALA A 239 -11.97 1.94 -3.07
N VAL A 240 -12.31 1.68 -4.34
CA VAL A 240 -12.52 0.30 -4.84
C VAL A 240 -11.26 -0.55 -4.66
N ALA A 241 -10.06 -0.02 -4.94
CA ALA A 241 -8.82 -0.76 -4.78
C ALA A 241 -8.55 -1.19 -3.33
N TYR A 242 -8.90 -0.34 -2.36
CA TYR A 242 -8.89 -0.68 -0.94
C TYR A 242 -9.95 -1.71 -0.57
N ASP A 243 -11.19 -1.54 -1.03
CA ASP A 243 -12.28 -2.51 -0.79
C ASP A 243 -11.92 -3.92 -1.31
N LEU A 244 -11.33 -3.99 -2.51
CA LEU A 244 -10.87 -5.24 -3.14
C LEU A 244 -9.54 -5.77 -2.57
N SER A 245 -8.83 -5.00 -1.75
CA SER A 245 -7.62 -5.45 -1.05
C SER A 245 -7.96 -6.37 0.14
N ALA A 246 -9.22 -6.37 0.61
CA ALA A 246 -9.70 -7.28 1.65
C ALA A 246 -9.64 -8.74 1.16
N GLY A 247 -9.00 -9.62 1.93
CA GLY A 247 -8.82 -11.03 1.56
C GLY A 247 -7.77 -11.29 0.46
N ALA A 248 -7.14 -10.25 -0.10
CA ALA A 248 -6.15 -10.42 -1.16
C ALA A 248 -4.89 -11.16 -0.68
N ALA A 249 -4.48 -10.92 0.56
CA ALA A 249 -3.43 -11.66 1.27
C ALA A 249 -3.76 -13.14 1.48
N ASP A 250 -5.04 -13.45 1.75
CA ASP A 250 -5.58 -14.79 1.99
C ASP A 250 -5.78 -15.60 0.69
N GLY A 251 -5.37 -15.07 -0.47
CA GLY A 251 -5.53 -15.72 -1.78
C GLY A 251 -6.95 -15.64 -2.36
N ALA A 252 -7.90 -15.01 -1.67
CA ALA A 252 -9.32 -15.04 -2.02
C ALA A 252 -9.62 -14.44 -3.41
N GLN A 253 -10.66 -14.97 -4.06
CA GLN A 253 -11.27 -14.37 -5.24
C GLN A 253 -12.12 -13.15 -4.81
N PRO A 254 -11.97 -11.97 -5.43
CA PRO A 254 -12.74 -10.80 -5.04
C PRO A 254 -14.25 -11.00 -5.18
N ALA A 255 -15.02 -10.50 -4.21
CA ALA A 255 -16.49 -10.51 -4.29
C ALA A 255 -16.96 -9.71 -5.52
N GLY A 256 -17.97 -10.23 -6.24
CA GLY A 256 -18.44 -9.62 -7.49
C GLY A 256 -17.60 -9.97 -8.72
N SER A 257 -16.64 -10.91 -8.62
CA SER A 257 -15.92 -11.44 -9.78
C SER A 257 -16.88 -12.05 -10.81
N ARG A 258 -16.72 -11.69 -12.07
CA ARG A 258 -17.53 -12.15 -13.19
C ARG A 258 -16.89 -13.38 -13.86
N SER A 259 -17.72 -14.36 -14.22
CA SER A 259 -17.31 -15.40 -15.17
C SER A 259 -17.11 -14.78 -16.56
N LEU A 260 -16.06 -15.21 -17.26
CA LEU A 260 -15.83 -14.87 -18.67
C LEU A 260 -16.86 -15.48 -19.61
N PHE A 261 -17.55 -16.54 -19.17
CA PHE A 261 -18.67 -17.12 -19.92
C PHE A 261 -19.96 -16.28 -19.83
N ASP A 262 -20.08 -15.41 -18.82
CA ASP A 262 -21.17 -14.43 -18.67
C ASP A 262 -20.86 -13.08 -19.35
N LEU A 263 -19.70 -12.96 -20.00
CA LEU A 263 -19.28 -11.78 -20.75
C LEU A 263 -19.41 -11.97 -22.27
N PRO A 264 -19.66 -10.90 -23.03
CA PRO A 264 -19.63 -10.96 -24.49
C PRO A 264 -18.20 -11.20 -25.00
N LEU A 265 -18.08 -11.94 -26.11
CA LEU A 265 -16.82 -12.07 -26.84
C LEU A 265 -16.49 -10.76 -27.57
N GLY A 266 -15.20 -10.48 -27.75
CA GLY A 266 -14.71 -9.26 -28.39
C GLY A 266 -14.22 -8.21 -27.39
N GLY A 267 -14.13 -6.96 -27.85
CA GLY A 267 -13.55 -5.85 -27.10
C GLY A 267 -14.54 -5.14 -26.17
N ALA A 268 -14.06 -4.80 -24.98
CA ALA A 268 -14.65 -3.84 -24.05
C ALA A 268 -13.59 -2.76 -23.73
N PRO A 269 -13.94 -1.63 -23.08
CA PRO A 269 -12.98 -0.55 -22.81
C PRO A 269 -11.74 -0.99 -22.03
N LEU A 270 -11.89 -1.90 -21.07
CA LEU A 270 -10.81 -2.37 -20.18
C LEU A 270 -10.27 -3.76 -20.52
N TRP A 271 -10.91 -4.51 -21.42
CA TRP A 271 -10.52 -5.90 -21.70
C TRP A 271 -10.90 -6.39 -23.09
N THR A 272 -10.48 -7.61 -23.45
CA THR A 272 -11.00 -8.33 -24.61
C THR A 272 -11.13 -9.81 -24.28
N VAL A 273 -12.32 -10.38 -24.49
CA VAL A 273 -12.58 -11.82 -24.29
C VAL A 273 -12.49 -12.53 -25.64
N ARG A 274 -11.68 -13.58 -25.71
CA ARG A 274 -11.59 -14.52 -26.85
C ARG A 274 -11.99 -15.92 -26.38
N GLU A 275 -12.48 -16.75 -27.29
CA GLU A 275 -12.82 -18.15 -27.01
C GLU A 275 -12.04 -19.07 -27.96
N GLU A 276 -11.43 -20.11 -27.40
CA GLU A 276 -10.58 -21.06 -28.12
C GLU A 276 -10.94 -22.50 -27.74
N GLN A 277 -10.88 -23.42 -28.70
CA GLN A 277 -10.98 -24.86 -28.42
C GLN A 277 -9.66 -25.33 -27.82
N VAL A 278 -9.73 -25.95 -26.64
CA VAL A 278 -8.56 -26.43 -25.88
C VAL A 278 -8.76 -27.85 -25.41
N ARG A 279 -7.70 -28.46 -24.87
CA ARG A 279 -7.82 -29.65 -24.04
C ARG A 279 -7.69 -29.25 -22.58
N THR A 280 -8.73 -29.49 -21.79
CA THR A 280 -8.82 -29.04 -20.40
C THR A 280 -9.24 -30.16 -19.46
N ARG A 281 -8.88 -30.03 -18.17
CA ARG A 281 -9.35 -30.91 -17.08
C ARG A 281 -10.46 -30.26 -16.25
N ALA A 282 -10.97 -29.09 -16.65
CA ALA A 282 -12.15 -28.49 -16.05
C ALA A 282 -13.35 -29.47 -16.11
N ARG A 283 -14.09 -29.59 -15.00
CA ARG A 283 -15.14 -30.62 -14.84
C ARG A 283 -16.30 -30.48 -15.82
N ASP A 284 -16.58 -29.26 -16.24
CA ASP A 284 -17.61 -28.87 -17.21
C ASP A 284 -17.03 -28.62 -18.61
N GLY A 285 -15.74 -28.85 -18.82
CA GLY A 285 -15.03 -28.55 -20.06
C GLY A 285 -14.81 -27.07 -20.33
N ARG A 286 -15.01 -26.19 -19.32
CA ARG A 286 -14.91 -24.73 -19.47
C ARG A 286 -13.73 -24.20 -18.65
N GLU A 287 -12.81 -23.52 -19.32
CA GLU A 287 -11.62 -22.94 -18.71
C GLU A 287 -11.66 -21.41 -18.83
N GLU A 288 -11.29 -20.71 -17.77
CA GLU A 288 -11.18 -19.25 -17.76
C GLU A 288 -9.74 -18.84 -17.53
N ARG A 289 -9.20 -18.04 -18.45
CA ARG A 289 -7.83 -17.53 -18.42
C ARG A 289 -7.86 -16.01 -18.40
N HIS A 290 -6.99 -15.43 -17.60
CA HIS A 290 -6.86 -13.99 -17.48
C HIS A 290 -5.40 -13.60 -17.61
N HIS A 291 -5.12 -12.56 -18.40
CA HIS A 291 -3.80 -11.95 -18.51
C HIS A 291 -3.93 -10.44 -18.40
N ALA A 292 -3.13 -9.81 -17.54
CA ALA A 292 -3.03 -8.36 -17.45
C ALA A 292 -1.88 -7.83 -18.31
N VAL A 293 -2.09 -6.66 -18.93
CA VAL A 293 -1.05 -5.86 -19.58
C VAL A 293 -1.04 -4.49 -18.92
N LEU A 294 0.13 -4.06 -18.45
CA LEU A 294 0.34 -2.85 -17.66
C LEU A 294 1.76 -2.29 -17.89
N PRO A 295 1.98 -0.97 -17.73
CA PRO A 295 3.30 -0.37 -17.90
C PRO A 295 4.19 -0.57 -16.65
N CYS A 296 5.49 -0.28 -16.80
CA CYS A 296 6.32 0.06 -15.65
C CYS A 296 5.94 1.46 -15.13
N TRP A 297 6.32 1.78 -13.89
CA TRP A 297 6.25 3.14 -13.35
C TRP A 297 7.15 3.30 -12.11
N SER A 298 7.54 4.53 -11.80
CA SER A 298 8.17 4.87 -10.53
C SER A 298 7.65 6.21 -10.02
N ALA A 299 7.53 6.33 -8.71
CA ALA A 299 7.00 7.50 -8.04
C ALA A 299 7.87 7.85 -6.82
N ARG A 300 8.22 9.14 -6.70
CA ARG A 300 8.80 9.74 -5.50
C ARG A 300 8.03 11.01 -5.19
N ASN A 301 7.30 11.01 -4.07
CA ASN A 301 6.44 12.13 -3.69
C ASN A 301 6.73 12.55 -2.25
N GLU A 302 6.63 13.85 -1.99
CA GLU A 302 6.59 14.44 -0.66
C GLU A 302 5.20 15.06 -0.47
N HIS A 303 4.49 14.64 0.58
CA HIS A 303 3.13 15.07 0.90
C HIS A 303 3.11 15.93 2.14
N ASP A 304 2.43 17.06 2.07
CA ASP A 304 2.07 17.86 3.24
C ASP A 304 0.89 17.20 3.98
N LEU A 305 1.09 16.87 5.25
CA LEU A 305 0.12 16.22 6.11
C LEU A 305 -0.56 17.19 7.10
N THR A 306 -0.30 18.49 7.01
CA THR A 306 -0.84 19.51 7.93
C THR A 306 -2.34 19.75 7.77
N ALA A 307 -2.95 19.29 6.67
CA ALA A 307 -4.38 19.42 6.40
C ALA A 307 -5.23 18.81 7.53
N ALA A 308 -6.17 19.59 8.07
CA ALA A 308 -6.96 19.20 9.24
C ALA A 308 -7.66 17.81 9.16
N PRO A 309 -8.21 17.34 8.01
CA PRO A 309 -8.80 16.01 7.89
C PRO A 309 -7.82 14.84 8.13
N LEU A 310 -6.51 15.10 8.11
CA LEU A 310 -5.44 14.10 8.30
C LEU A 310 -5.00 13.95 9.77
N GLY A 311 -5.55 14.74 10.71
CA GLY A 311 -5.37 14.53 12.15
C GLY A 311 -4.07 15.04 12.77
N PHE A 312 -3.06 15.43 11.99
CA PHE A 312 -1.78 15.92 12.52
C PHE A 312 -1.87 17.17 13.42
N PRO A 313 -2.77 18.16 13.21
CA PRO A 313 -2.97 19.23 14.19
C PRO A 313 -3.39 18.71 15.56
N ALA A 314 -4.25 17.69 15.60
CA ALA A 314 -4.77 17.09 16.83
C ALA A 314 -3.72 16.23 17.55
N ALA A 315 -2.90 15.48 16.79
CA ALA A 315 -1.74 14.75 17.30
C ALA A 315 -0.70 15.70 17.92
N SER A 316 -0.32 16.75 17.19
CA SER A 316 0.63 17.77 17.65
C SER A 316 0.16 18.46 18.93
N ALA A 317 -1.10 18.91 18.96
CA ALA A 317 -1.69 19.52 20.16
C ALA A 317 -1.73 18.57 21.37
N THR A 318 -1.88 17.26 21.14
CA THR A 318 -1.91 16.25 22.21
C THR A 318 -0.52 16.03 22.79
N LEU A 319 0.48 15.77 21.95
CA LEU A 319 1.87 15.59 22.39
C LEU A 319 2.46 16.83 23.04
N ALA A 320 2.15 18.02 22.53
CA ALA A 320 2.60 19.28 23.11
C ALA A 320 2.15 19.44 24.57
N ARG A 321 0.91 19.03 24.90
CA ARG A 321 0.41 19.02 26.28
C ARG A 321 1.13 17.98 27.13
N THR A 322 1.23 16.74 26.65
CA THR A 322 1.80 15.60 27.42
C THR A 322 3.29 15.75 27.73
N MET A 323 4.03 16.53 26.95
CA MET A 323 5.45 16.84 27.19
C MET A 323 5.72 18.26 27.73
N ALA A 324 4.66 19.00 28.08
CA ALA A 324 4.71 20.41 28.49
C ALA A 324 5.48 21.34 27.52
N LEU A 325 5.37 21.11 26.21
CA LEU A 325 6.12 21.82 25.17
C LEU A 325 5.37 23.06 24.64
N PRO A 326 6.06 24.20 24.44
CA PRO A 326 5.46 25.44 23.92
C PRO A 326 5.30 25.42 22.38
N VAL A 327 4.64 24.41 21.82
CA VAL A 327 4.43 24.27 20.37
C VAL A 327 3.43 25.32 19.85
N GLN A 328 3.91 26.26 19.06
CA GLN A 328 3.07 27.29 18.41
C GLN A 328 2.74 26.99 16.95
N ARG A 329 3.56 26.17 16.28
CA ARG A 329 3.44 25.74 14.89
C ARG A 329 3.96 24.31 14.78
N PHE A 330 3.44 23.55 13.83
CA PHE A 330 3.94 22.21 13.50
C PHE A 330 4.05 22.08 11.98
N GLU A 331 4.99 21.26 11.52
CA GLU A 331 5.01 20.73 10.16
C GLU A 331 4.86 19.22 10.23
N ALA A 332 4.18 18.63 9.26
CA ALA A 332 4.04 17.19 9.12
C ALA A 332 4.17 16.85 7.63
N ARG A 333 5.12 15.98 7.27
CA ARG A 333 5.34 15.57 5.88
C ARG A 333 5.60 14.08 5.78
N GLN A 334 5.23 13.48 4.66
CA GLN A 334 5.59 12.12 4.30
C GLN A 334 6.28 12.09 2.95
N THR A 335 7.49 11.54 2.90
CA THR A 335 8.10 11.11 1.65
C THR A 335 7.76 9.64 1.41
N ALA A 336 7.30 9.30 0.21
CA ALA A 336 7.05 7.93 -0.21
C ALA A 336 7.72 7.67 -1.57
N VAL A 337 8.28 6.47 -1.74
CA VAL A 337 8.95 6.02 -2.96
C VAL A 337 8.44 4.62 -3.31
N ALA A 338 8.10 4.41 -4.58
CA ALA A 338 7.80 3.08 -5.12
C ALA A 338 8.27 2.96 -6.57
N ARG A 339 8.57 1.74 -6.98
CA ARG A 339 8.94 1.36 -8.34
C ARG A 339 8.26 0.04 -8.67
N PHE A 340 7.79 -0.09 -9.89
CA PHE A 340 7.12 -1.28 -10.41
C PHE A 340 7.78 -1.68 -11.73
N ASP A 341 8.55 -2.76 -11.73
CA ASP A 341 9.22 -3.29 -12.92
C ASP A 341 9.03 -4.80 -13.12
N ARG A 342 9.76 -5.35 -14.09
CA ARG A 342 9.62 -6.72 -14.58
C ARG A 342 9.98 -7.79 -13.55
N TYR A 343 11.11 -7.64 -12.84
CA TYR A 343 11.63 -8.67 -11.94
C TYR A 343 11.21 -8.44 -10.48
N GLY A 344 10.73 -7.23 -10.19
CA GLY A 344 10.22 -6.80 -8.90
C GLY A 344 11.09 -5.67 -8.38
N PHE A 345 11.79 -5.95 -7.28
CA PHE A 345 12.72 -5.05 -6.58
C PHE A 345 13.39 -5.85 -5.42
N GLU A 346 14.30 -6.83 -5.54
CA GLU A 346 15.23 -7.27 -6.60
C GLU A 346 15.51 -8.82 -6.46
N ALA A 347 16.21 -9.45 -7.41
CA ALA A 347 15.99 -10.87 -7.83
C ALA A 347 16.79 -12.05 -7.20
N ALA A 348 16.23 -13.27 -7.29
CA ALA A 348 16.90 -14.58 -7.58
C ALA A 348 15.87 -15.71 -7.87
N ALA A 349 16.23 -16.81 -8.56
CA ALA A 349 15.29 -17.84 -9.06
C ALA A 349 15.79 -19.31 -9.01
N VAL A 350 14.88 -20.31 -9.05
CA VAL A 350 15.16 -21.77 -9.18
C VAL A 350 14.07 -22.49 -10.00
N THR A 351 14.44 -23.52 -10.78
CA THR A 351 13.56 -24.32 -11.68
C THR A 351 13.47 -25.80 -11.27
N GLY A 352 12.32 -26.43 -11.48
CA GLY A 352 12.13 -27.89 -11.36
C GLY A 352 10.98 -28.42 -12.23
N MET A 353 11.00 -29.71 -12.61
CA MET A 353 10.05 -30.33 -13.54
C MET A 353 9.57 -31.70 -13.06
N PHE A 354 8.28 -31.98 -13.23
CA PHE A 354 7.72 -33.34 -13.21
C PHE A 354 6.75 -33.53 -14.38
N GLY A 355 6.70 -34.75 -14.93
CA GLY A 355 5.78 -35.12 -16.01
C GLY A 355 4.71 -36.10 -15.53
N LEU A 356 3.49 -35.97 -16.05
CA LEU A 356 2.39 -36.93 -15.87
C LEU A 356 1.65 -37.16 -17.20
N THR A 357 1.10 -38.37 -17.32
CA THR A 357 0.56 -38.92 -18.56
C THR A 357 -0.95 -38.65 -18.75
N SER A 358 -1.45 -38.93 -19.96
CA SER A 358 -2.82 -38.68 -20.49
C SER A 358 -3.13 -37.24 -20.95
N LEU A 359 -3.57 -37.15 -22.21
CA LEU A 359 -4.10 -35.92 -22.82
C LEU A 359 -5.49 -35.61 -22.24
N PRO A 360 -5.78 -34.36 -21.82
CA PRO A 360 -7.11 -33.98 -21.35
C PRO A 360 -8.19 -34.06 -22.46
N PRO A 361 -9.49 -34.19 -22.09
CA PRO A 361 -10.59 -34.09 -23.05
C PRO A 361 -10.69 -32.70 -23.69
N GLU A 362 -11.39 -32.62 -24.82
CA GLU A 362 -11.64 -31.36 -25.52
C GLU A 362 -12.71 -30.52 -24.79
N GLY A 363 -12.55 -29.20 -24.85
CA GLY A 363 -13.38 -28.21 -24.19
C GLY A 363 -13.06 -26.79 -24.69
N VAL A 364 -13.58 -25.78 -24.01
CA VAL A 364 -13.43 -24.36 -24.40
C VAL A 364 -12.70 -23.57 -23.33
N ALA A 365 -11.72 -22.75 -23.75
CA ALA A 365 -11.12 -21.72 -22.91
C ALA A 365 -11.64 -20.35 -23.34
N ARG A 366 -12.13 -19.56 -22.39
CA ARG A 366 -12.24 -18.11 -22.58
C ARG A 366 -11.04 -17.42 -21.96
N THR A 367 -10.41 -16.55 -22.74
CA THR A 367 -9.23 -15.80 -22.33
C THR A 367 -9.56 -14.31 -22.36
N ALA A 368 -9.46 -13.66 -21.19
CA ALA A 368 -9.57 -12.21 -21.05
C ALA A 368 -8.18 -11.56 -20.98
N GLU A 369 -7.90 -10.67 -21.93
CA GLU A 369 -6.76 -9.75 -21.87
C GLU A 369 -7.22 -8.44 -21.21
N LEU A 370 -6.81 -8.20 -19.97
CA LEU A 370 -7.12 -7.02 -19.16
C LEU A 370 -6.06 -5.93 -19.41
N ARG A 371 -6.47 -4.68 -19.60
CA ARG A 371 -5.58 -3.60 -20.07
C ARG A 371 -5.58 -2.42 -19.10
N PHE A 372 -4.48 -2.28 -18.38
CA PHE A 372 -4.16 -1.07 -17.61
C PHE A 372 -3.56 -0.04 -18.56
N GLY A 373 -4.36 0.40 -19.55
CA GLY A 373 -3.92 1.28 -20.64
C GLY A 373 -4.06 2.77 -20.37
N HIS A 374 -4.58 3.15 -19.20
CA HIS A 374 -4.83 4.51 -18.74
C HIS A 374 -4.71 4.56 -17.20
N PRO A 375 -4.82 5.72 -16.55
CA PRO A 375 -4.57 5.84 -15.12
C PRO A 375 -5.36 4.87 -14.23
N TYR A 376 -4.69 4.33 -13.21
CA TYR A 376 -5.20 3.25 -12.37
C TYR A 376 -4.65 3.32 -10.93
N ALA A 377 -5.33 2.66 -10.01
CA ALA A 377 -4.94 2.58 -8.61
C ALA A 377 -4.08 1.35 -8.32
N VAL A 378 -3.13 1.48 -7.39
CA VAL A 378 -2.34 0.36 -6.86
C VAL A 378 -2.44 0.35 -5.33
N VAL A 379 -2.56 -0.83 -4.73
CA VAL A 379 -2.51 -1.06 -3.27
C VAL A 379 -1.59 -2.24 -2.98
N ALA A 380 -0.57 -2.02 -2.15
CA ALA A 380 0.29 -3.08 -1.64
C ALA A 380 -0.19 -3.52 -0.26
N VAL A 381 -0.44 -4.83 -0.09
CA VAL A 381 -0.97 -5.44 1.14
C VAL A 381 0.07 -6.41 1.70
N ALA A 382 0.39 -6.31 2.98
CA ALA A 382 1.33 -7.23 3.61
C ALA A 382 0.74 -8.63 3.83
N THR A 383 1.57 -9.66 3.66
CA THR A 383 1.26 -11.06 3.96
C THR A 383 2.24 -11.57 5.02
N ASP A 384 1.74 -11.83 6.23
CA ASP A 384 2.52 -12.34 7.36
C ASP A 384 1.98 -13.74 7.69
N THR A 385 2.29 -14.70 6.82
CA THR A 385 1.96 -16.12 7.01
C THR A 385 3.20 -16.83 7.51
N ARG A 386 3.17 -17.28 8.75
CA ARG A 386 4.33 -17.84 9.44
C ARG A 386 4.51 -19.31 9.09
N THR A 387 5.69 -19.84 9.37
CA THR A 387 6.08 -21.23 9.08
C THR A 387 5.25 -22.28 9.83
N ASP A 388 4.57 -21.90 10.91
CA ASP A 388 3.59 -22.72 11.65
C ASP A 388 2.16 -22.64 11.08
N GLY A 389 1.94 -21.86 10.01
CA GLY A 389 0.65 -21.61 9.39
C GLY A 389 -0.20 -20.54 10.09
N ALA A 390 0.28 -19.94 11.18
CA ALA A 390 -0.40 -18.84 11.85
C ALA A 390 -0.20 -17.52 11.09
N THR A 391 -1.19 -16.62 11.17
CA THR A 391 -1.06 -15.26 10.64
C THR A 391 -0.58 -14.30 11.72
N GLY A 392 0.49 -13.57 11.40
CA GLY A 392 0.98 -12.46 12.22
C GLY A 392 0.20 -11.16 11.99
N PRO A 393 0.52 -10.10 12.76
CA PRO A 393 -0.33 -8.91 12.85
C PRO A 393 -0.38 -8.07 11.56
N TRP A 394 0.59 -8.23 10.66
CA TRP A 394 0.65 -7.52 9.38
C TRP A 394 -0.19 -8.21 8.28
N HIS A 395 -0.70 -9.42 8.50
CA HIS A 395 -1.39 -10.18 7.45
C HIS A 395 -2.70 -9.51 7.02
N GLY A 396 -2.74 -9.03 5.77
CA GLY A 396 -3.87 -8.33 5.19
C GLY A 396 -3.88 -6.81 5.41
N VAL A 397 -2.81 -6.23 5.97
CA VAL A 397 -2.70 -4.78 6.21
C VAL A 397 -2.24 -4.05 4.93
N PRO A 398 -2.99 -3.08 4.40
CA PRO A 398 -2.51 -2.22 3.31
C PRO A 398 -1.39 -1.30 3.79
N VAL A 399 -0.21 -1.37 3.14
CA VAL A 399 1.01 -0.67 3.56
C VAL A 399 1.33 0.55 2.69
N PHE A 400 1.08 0.46 1.38
CA PHE A 400 1.30 1.53 0.40
C PHE A 400 0.16 1.56 -0.61
N SER A 401 -0.06 2.74 -1.19
CA SER A 401 -1.05 2.95 -2.23
C SER A 401 -0.62 4.04 -3.20
N ALA A 402 -0.97 3.90 -4.47
CA ALA A 402 -0.55 4.81 -5.52
C ALA A 402 -1.65 5.07 -6.55
N TRP A 403 -1.60 6.25 -7.15
CA TRP A 403 -2.32 6.57 -8.38
C TRP A 403 -1.31 6.65 -9.52
N VAL A 404 -1.37 5.69 -10.45
CA VAL A 404 -0.47 5.59 -11.59
C VAL A 404 -1.05 6.37 -12.75
N ALA A 405 -0.42 7.50 -13.11
CA ALA A 405 -0.84 8.33 -14.24
C ALA A 405 0.31 8.62 -15.24
N GLU A 406 1.56 8.47 -14.79
CA GLU A 406 2.77 8.67 -15.59
C GLU A 406 3.50 7.32 -15.69
N PRO A 407 3.39 6.60 -16.82
CA PRO A 407 4.07 5.33 -17.02
C PRO A 407 5.51 5.52 -17.49
N GLU A 408 6.33 4.51 -17.22
CA GLU A 408 7.73 4.40 -17.66
C GLU A 408 7.89 3.25 -18.68
N GLU A 409 8.94 3.36 -19.49
CA GLU A 409 9.36 2.31 -20.41
C GLU A 409 9.92 1.11 -19.64
N VAL A 410 9.72 -0.12 -20.16
CA VAL A 410 10.38 -1.30 -19.57
C VAL A 410 11.89 -1.14 -19.77
N PRO A 411 12.75 -1.32 -18.75
CA PRO A 411 14.22 -1.28 -18.92
C PRO A 411 14.72 -2.25 -20.00
N GLU A 412 15.91 -1.99 -20.56
CA GLU A 412 16.51 -2.86 -21.59
C GLU A 412 17.15 -4.15 -21.04
N GLU A 413 17.23 -4.30 -19.72
CA GLU A 413 17.81 -5.44 -18.99
C GLU A 413 16.75 -6.15 -18.13
#